data_AF-A0A9B0WUH3-F1
#
_entry.id   AF-A0A9B0WUH3-F1
#
_cell.length_a   1.000
_cell.length_b   1.000
_cell.length_c   1.000
_cell.angle_alpha   90.00
_cell.angle_beta   90.00
_cell.angle_gamma   90.00
#
_symmetry.space_group_name_H-M   'P 1'
#
loop_
_entity.id
_entity.type
_entity.pdbx_description
1 polymer ?
#
loop_
_entity_poly.entity_id
_entity_poly.type
_entity_poly.pdbx_seq_one_letter_code
_entity_poly.pdbx_strand_id
1 'polypeptide(L)'
;MLDTLWLLSFFLPTLGAQILISCAYKSLCELALLSGNDVVLQCDHPRALWYFSSIHGEDGLLLSSMSNVKQLPGGSLQLTNPQPSQTGLYSCKDNDNFLVVEFEIDFQDITTLHITHKDLGQKPLQNETLNLGGTVLIFTHWEPWQDCNRCGEPGEHKRLGYCYIKEPLEKPMPCRLYLREEKMQFSRMRPELQVESCLVPCNPSQEINQPYFIFDIYQPGKLTNNVWLTCPLASIYR
;
A
#
# COMPACT_ATOMS: atom_id res chain seq x y z
N MET A 1 48.92 -17.51 23.80
CA MET A 1 48.38 -16.96 22.55
C MET A 1 47.03 -17.59 22.34
N LEU A 2 45.95 -16.86 22.65
CA LEU A 2 44.58 -17.31 22.49
C LEU A 2 43.92 -16.29 21.56
N ASP A 3 43.81 -16.63 20.28
CA ASP A 3 43.21 -15.74 19.27
C ASP A 3 41.70 -15.72 19.47
N THR A 4 41.20 -14.59 19.95
CA THR A 4 39.77 -14.27 19.99
C THR A 4 39.30 -13.87 18.59
N LEU A 5 38.61 -14.78 17.91
CA LEU A 5 37.88 -14.47 16.67
C LEU A 5 36.68 -13.56 17.00
N TRP A 6 36.76 -12.30 16.61
CA TRP A 6 35.62 -11.37 16.61
C TRP A 6 34.73 -11.65 15.39
N LEU A 7 33.56 -12.25 15.63
CA LEU A 7 32.49 -12.30 14.63
C LEU A 7 31.84 -10.92 14.53
N LEU A 8 32.23 -10.14 13.52
CA LEU A 8 31.49 -8.96 13.07
C LEU A 8 30.14 -9.43 12.51
N SER A 9 29.09 -9.33 13.33
CA SER A 9 27.71 -9.45 12.88
C SER A 9 27.40 -8.27 11.97
N PHE A 10 27.49 -8.48 10.66
CA PHE A 10 26.88 -7.58 9.68
C PHE A 10 25.37 -7.67 9.85
N PHE A 11 24.79 -6.67 10.53
CA PHE A 11 23.37 -6.39 10.42
C PHE A 11 23.13 -5.89 8.99
N LEU A 12 22.79 -6.82 8.09
CA LEU A 12 22.14 -6.45 6.84
C LEU A 12 20.81 -5.80 7.24
N PRO A 13 20.56 -4.53 6.87
CA PRO A 13 19.25 -3.95 7.07
C PRO A 13 18.26 -4.86 6.34
N THR A 14 17.27 -5.37 7.08
CA THR A 14 16.18 -6.15 6.53
C THR A 14 15.56 -5.34 5.41
N LEU A 15 15.77 -5.77 4.16
CA LEU A 15 15.07 -5.22 3.00
C LEU A 15 13.59 -5.45 3.26
N GLY A 16 12.84 -4.42 3.63
CA GLY A 16 11.39 -4.49 3.67
C GLY A 16 10.91 -4.98 2.31
N ALA A 17 9.93 -5.89 2.28
CA ALA A 17 9.36 -6.36 1.03
C ALA A 17 8.69 -5.17 0.32
N GLN A 18 9.35 -4.61 -0.69
CA GLN A 18 8.80 -3.53 -1.49
C GLN A 18 7.73 -4.10 -2.42
N ILE A 19 6.56 -3.45 -2.47
CA ILE A 19 5.49 -3.87 -3.37
C ILE A 19 5.88 -3.43 -4.78
N LEU A 20 6.01 -4.38 -5.71
CA LEU A 20 6.20 -4.10 -7.13
C LEU A 20 4.84 -3.96 -7.80
N ILE A 21 4.56 -2.77 -8.36
CA ILE A 21 3.34 -2.49 -9.10
C ILE A 21 3.68 -2.50 -10.59
N SER A 22 3.05 -3.41 -11.32
CA SER A 22 3.18 -3.56 -12.76
C SER A 22 1.90 -3.12 -13.47
N CYS A 23 2.05 -2.48 -14.63
CA CYS A 23 0.94 -2.09 -15.49
C CYS A 23 1.27 -2.45 -16.95
N ALA A 24 0.25 -2.63 -17.80
CA ALA A 24 0.48 -3.03 -19.18
C ALA A 24 1.17 -1.90 -19.97
N TYR A 25 1.95 -2.27 -20.99
CA TYR A 25 2.63 -1.30 -21.85
C TYR A 25 1.63 -0.35 -22.52
N LYS A 26 1.93 0.96 -22.47
CA LYS A 26 1.07 2.06 -22.98
C LYS A 26 -0.34 2.06 -22.39
N SER A 27 -0.47 1.67 -21.13
CA SER A 27 -1.73 1.75 -20.40
C SER A 27 -1.64 2.66 -19.18
N LEU A 28 -2.81 3.04 -18.69
CA LEU A 28 -3.02 3.74 -17.43
C LEU A 28 -3.56 2.74 -16.41
N CYS A 29 -2.91 2.61 -15.27
CA CYS A 29 -3.42 1.84 -14.13
C CYS A 29 -3.84 2.78 -13.00
N GLU A 30 -5.11 2.67 -12.62
CA GLU A 30 -5.67 3.36 -11.45
C GLU A 30 -5.67 2.40 -10.25
N LEU A 31 -5.08 2.82 -9.13
CA LEU A 31 -5.06 2.01 -7.92
C LEU A 31 -4.97 2.85 -6.64
N ALA A 32 -5.38 2.24 -5.53
CA ALA A 32 -5.16 2.78 -4.19
C ALA A 32 -4.01 2.03 -3.52
N LEU A 33 -3.17 2.76 -2.80
CA LEU A 33 -2.09 2.24 -1.98
C LEU A 33 -2.14 2.87 -0.59
N LEU A 34 -1.58 2.19 0.40
CA LEU A 34 -1.51 2.72 1.76
C LEU A 34 -0.26 3.59 1.89
N SER A 35 -0.43 4.85 2.29
CA SER A 35 0.68 5.78 2.50
C SER A 35 1.71 5.22 3.49
N GLY A 36 2.96 5.61 3.30
CA GLY A 36 4.07 5.23 4.17
C GLY A 36 4.66 3.84 3.91
N ASN A 37 4.09 3.07 2.98
CA ASN A 37 4.65 1.80 2.54
C ASN A 37 5.46 2.00 1.26
N ASP A 38 6.70 1.51 1.26
CA ASP A 38 7.58 1.57 0.10
C ASP A 38 6.97 0.82 -1.09
N VAL A 39 7.03 1.45 -2.26
CA VAL A 39 6.48 0.90 -3.50
C VAL A 39 7.47 1.09 -4.64
N VAL A 40 7.50 0.13 -5.55
CA VAL A 40 8.24 0.21 -6.82
C VAL A 40 7.24 0.20 -7.96
N LEU A 41 7.22 1.25 -8.76
CA LEU A 41 6.46 1.32 -10.00
C LEU A 41 7.32 0.78 -11.13
N GLN A 42 6.88 -0.33 -11.72
CA GLN A 42 7.62 -1.01 -12.75
C GLN A 42 7.62 -0.19 -14.04
N CYS A 43 8.82 0.03 -14.57
CA CYS A 43 9.03 0.50 -15.93
C CYS A 43 10.27 -0.18 -16.49
N ASP A 44 10.08 -1.08 -17.45
CA ASP A 44 11.13 -1.92 -18.02
C ASP A 44 11.85 -1.20 -19.17
N HIS A 45 12.20 0.07 -18.95
CA HIS A 45 12.92 0.88 -19.92
C HIS A 45 14.12 1.57 -19.27
N PRO A 46 15.35 1.10 -19.54
CA PRO A 46 16.55 1.74 -19.03
C PRO A 46 16.61 3.21 -19.43
N ARG A 47 17.03 4.06 -18.48
CA ARG A 47 17.14 5.52 -18.64
C ARG A 47 15.81 6.25 -18.90
N ALA A 48 14.67 5.62 -18.64
CA ALA A 48 13.38 6.31 -18.70
C ALA A 48 13.37 7.60 -17.86
N LEU A 49 12.52 8.56 -18.22
CA LEU A 49 12.25 9.75 -17.43
C LEU A 49 10.90 9.60 -16.74
N TRP A 50 10.85 10.02 -15.48
CA TRP A 50 9.64 9.96 -14.67
C TRP A 50 9.10 11.36 -14.39
N TYR A 51 7.81 11.52 -14.63
CA TYR A 51 7.05 12.74 -14.40
C TYR A 51 5.94 12.48 -13.40
N PHE A 52 5.68 13.45 -12.54
CA PHE A 52 4.59 13.42 -11.56
C PHE A 52 3.69 14.63 -11.70
N SER A 53 2.38 14.40 -11.75
CA SER A 53 1.35 15.43 -11.68
C SER A 53 0.45 15.15 -10.49
N SER A 54 0.41 16.08 -9.53
CA SER A 54 -0.49 16.00 -8.38
C SER A 54 -1.94 16.07 -8.82
N ILE A 55 -2.85 15.38 -8.10
CA ILE A 55 -4.30 15.54 -8.33
C ILE A 55 -4.82 16.96 -8.09
N HIS A 56 -4.02 17.85 -7.50
CA HIS A 56 -4.36 19.24 -7.22
C HIS A 56 -3.97 20.21 -8.35
N GLY A 57 -3.67 19.70 -9.55
CA GLY A 57 -3.53 20.54 -10.75
C GLY A 57 -2.18 21.23 -10.95
N GLU A 58 -1.09 20.72 -10.37
CA GLU A 58 0.27 21.22 -10.64
C GLU A 58 0.84 20.63 -11.94
N ASP A 59 1.58 21.45 -12.71
CA ASP A 59 2.31 21.02 -13.91
C ASP A 59 3.23 19.82 -13.61
N GLY A 60 3.40 18.93 -14.59
CA GLY A 60 4.21 17.72 -14.44
C GLY A 60 5.66 18.01 -14.01
N LEU A 61 6.00 17.60 -12.79
CA LEU A 61 7.33 17.76 -12.21
C LEU A 61 8.22 16.57 -12.54
N LEU A 62 9.49 16.85 -12.85
CA LEU A 62 10.47 15.79 -13.01
C LEU A 62 10.83 15.23 -11.63
N LEU A 63 10.57 13.93 -11.46
CA LEU A 63 10.58 13.26 -10.15
C LEU A 63 11.95 13.16 -9.48
N SER A 64 13.04 13.38 -10.22
CA SER A 64 14.41 13.41 -9.68
C SER A 64 14.65 14.52 -8.64
N SER A 65 13.69 15.44 -8.48
CA SER A 65 13.71 16.51 -7.48
C SER A 65 13.16 16.10 -6.11
N MET A 66 12.44 14.97 -6.01
CA MET A 66 11.84 14.50 -4.76
C MET A 66 12.83 13.66 -3.95
N SER A 67 12.99 13.99 -2.66
CA SER A 67 13.96 13.33 -1.78
C SER A 67 13.62 11.88 -1.42
N ASN A 68 12.34 11.50 -1.52
CA ASN A 68 11.85 10.16 -1.20
C ASN A 68 11.62 9.28 -2.44
N VAL A 69 12.18 9.68 -3.59
CA VAL A 69 12.03 8.98 -4.85
C VAL A 69 13.41 8.61 -5.38
N LYS A 70 13.54 7.38 -5.87
CA LYS A 70 14.78 6.86 -6.43
C LYS A 70 14.48 6.09 -7.71
N GLN A 71 15.15 6.45 -8.79
CA GLN A 71 15.10 5.65 -10.00
C GLN A 71 16.04 4.45 -9.89
N LEU A 72 15.53 3.27 -10.25
CA LEU A 72 16.27 2.01 -10.25
C LEU A 72 16.99 1.79 -11.60
N PRO A 73 18.10 1.01 -11.65
CA PRO A 73 18.86 0.79 -12.88
C PRO A 73 18.05 0.26 -14.06
N GLY A 74 16.98 -0.49 -13.80
CA GLY A 74 16.07 -1.02 -14.82
C GLY A 74 15.09 0.01 -15.42
N GLY A 75 15.06 1.24 -14.90
CA GLY A 75 14.12 2.29 -15.31
C GLY A 75 12.96 2.49 -14.35
N SER A 76 12.65 1.49 -13.52
CA SER A 76 11.57 1.53 -12.53
C SER A 76 11.77 2.61 -11.46
N LEU A 77 10.67 3.05 -10.84
CA LEU A 77 10.67 4.11 -9.82
C LEU A 77 10.41 3.53 -8.44
N GLN A 78 11.31 3.73 -7.50
CA GLN A 78 11.10 3.41 -6.10
C GLN A 78 10.63 4.68 -5.37
N LEU A 79 9.50 4.58 -4.67
CA LEU A 79 9.03 5.59 -3.71
C LEU A 79 9.18 5.03 -2.30
N THR A 80 9.88 5.75 -1.45
CA THR A 80 10.04 5.40 -0.03
C THR A 80 9.09 6.24 0.81
N ASN A 81 8.35 5.59 1.71
CA ASN A 81 7.41 6.24 2.62
C ASN A 81 6.51 7.30 1.93
N PRO A 82 5.80 6.94 0.84
CA PRO A 82 5.02 7.90 0.05
C PRO A 82 3.89 8.52 0.87
N GLN A 83 3.71 9.83 0.71
CA GLN A 83 2.72 10.59 1.49
C GLN A 83 1.39 10.75 0.75
N PRO A 84 0.29 10.97 1.48
CA PRO A 84 -1.00 11.42 0.94
C PRO A 84 -0.95 12.54 -0.11
N SER A 85 -0.01 13.47 0.02
CA SER A 85 0.18 14.59 -0.92
C SER A 85 0.78 14.16 -2.27
N GLN A 86 1.30 12.94 -2.36
CA GLN A 86 1.86 12.35 -3.57
C GLN A 86 0.81 11.55 -4.35
N THR A 87 -0.47 11.61 -3.97
CA THR A 87 -1.56 11.10 -4.80
C THR A 87 -1.60 11.86 -6.13
N GLY A 88 -1.58 11.14 -7.25
CA GLY A 88 -1.43 11.74 -8.57
C GLY A 88 -1.05 10.76 -9.67
N LEU A 89 -0.74 11.34 -10.83
CA LEU A 89 -0.32 10.63 -12.04
C LEU A 89 1.21 10.54 -12.09
N TYR A 90 1.71 9.34 -12.29
CA TYR A 90 3.11 9.01 -12.48
C TYR A 90 3.31 8.46 -13.89
N SER A 91 4.03 9.19 -14.73
CA SER A 91 4.25 8.81 -16.13
C SER A 91 5.71 8.42 -16.36
N CYS A 92 5.93 7.18 -16.81
CA CYS A 92 7.22 6.72 -17.30
C CYS A 92 7.31 6.98 -18.81
N LYS A 93 8.35 7.70 -19.24
CA LYS A 93 8.63 7.97 -20.65
C LYS A 93 10.02 7.49 -21.04
N ASP A 94 10.19 7.04 -22.27
CA ASP A 94 11.52 6.67 -22.77
C ASP A 94 12.40 7.90 -23.08
N ASN A 95 13.60 7.65 -23.58
CA ASN A 95 14.57 8.71 -23.91
C ASN A 95 14.10 9.62 -25.06
N ASP A 96 13.16 9.15 -25.88
CA ASP A 96 12.57 9.88 -27.01
C ASP A 96 11.24 10.55 -26.59
N ASN A 97 10.95 10.59 -25.29
CA ASN A 97 9.75 11.16 -24.67
C ASN A 97 8.44 10.44 -25.08
N PHE A 98 8.52 9.19 -25.55
CA PHE A 98 7.32 8.37 -25.75
C PHE A 98 6.87 7.76 -24.42
N LEU A 99 5.55 7.73 -24.24
CA LEU A 99 4.93 7.12 -23.08
C LEU A 99 5.16 5.60 -23.07
N VAL A 100 5.69 5.10 -21.95
CA VAL A 100 5.88 3.67 -21.68
C VAL A 100 4.73 3.13 -20.86
N VAL A 101 4.39 3.81 -19.76
CA VAL A 101 3.34 3.39 -18.82
C VAL A 101 2.95 4.55 -17.90
N GLU A 102 1.69 4.55 -17.45
CA GLU A 102 1.18 5.52 -16.47
C GLU A 102 0.51 4.84 -15.28
N PHE A 103 0.71 5.41 -14.10
CA PHE A 103 0.08 4.99 -12.87
C PHE A 103 -0.64 6.19 -12.26
N GLU A 104 -1.94 6.08 -12.04
CA GLU A 104 -2.69 7.04 -11.25
C GLU A 104 -2.97 6.42 -9.87
N ILE A 105 -2.32 6.98 -8.85
CA ILE A 105 -2.22 6.34 -7.53
C ILE A 105 -2.86 7.22 -6.48
N ASP A 106 -3.77 6.62 -5.69
CA ASP A 106 -4.27 7.19 -4.44
C ASP A 106 -3.49 6.65 -3.24
N PHE A 107 -2.61 7.46 -2.65
CA PHE A 107 -1.99 7.17 -1.36
C PHE A 107 -2.96 7.53 -0.22
N GLN A 108 -3.67 6.51 0.28
CA GLN A 108 -4.61 6.64 1.40
C GLN A 108 -3.88 6.69 2.73
N ASP A 109 -4.31 7.61 3.59
CA ASP A 109 -3.60 7.98 4.80
C ASP A 109 -3.67 6.89 5.88
N ILE A 110 -2.53 6.27 6.16
CA ILE A 110 -2.36 5.23 7.17
C ILE A 110 -2.71 5.71 8.59
N THR A 111 -2.57 7.00 8.88
CA THR A 111 -2.90 7.56 10.20
C THR A 111 -4.40 7.52 10.47
N THR A 112 -5.22 7.33 9.43
CA THR A 112 -6.68 7.24 9.51
C THR A 112 -7.20 5.80 9.44
N LEU A 113 -6.30 4.80 9.37
CA LEU A 113 -6.64 3.38 9.21
C LEU A 113 -7.63 2.89 10.28
N HIS A 114 -8.76 2.36 9.84
CA HIS A 114 -9.76 1.76 10.71
C HIS A 114 -9.53 0.26 10.86
N ILE A 115 -9.30 -0.22 12.08
CA ILE A 115 -9.00 -1.63 12.35
C ILE A 115 -10.25 -2.31 12.91
N THR A 116 -10.59 -3.47 12.34
CA THR A 116 -11.71 -4.30 12.81
C THR A 116 -11.28 -5.74 13.09
N HIS A 117 -11.70 -6.25 14.24
CA HIS A 117 -11.46 -7.62 14.67
C HIS A 117 -12.75 -8.46 14.53
N LYS A 118 -12.79 -9.34 13.54
CA LYS A 118 -14.02 -10.05 13.16
C LYS A 118 -14.54 -10.96 14.27
N ASP A 119 -13.64 -11.67 14.94
CA ASP A 119 -14.00 -12.58 16.04
C ASP A 119 -14.47 -11.88 17.32
N LEU A 120 -14.16 -10.58 17.48
CA LEU A 120 -14.69 -9.76 18.58
C LEU A 120 -16.08 -9.19 18.23
N GLY A 121 -16.68 -9.59 17.11
CA GLY A 121 -17.95 -9.08 16.63
C GLY A 121 -17.88 -7.63 16.13
N GLN A 122 -16.68 -7.07 15.97
CA GLN A 122 -16.50 -5.74 15.39
C GLN A 122 -16.86 -5.78 13.90
N LYS A 123 -17.58 -4.75 13.45
CA LYS A 123 -18.04 -4.64 12.06
C LYS A 123 -17.18 -3.64 11.31
N PRO A 124 -16.81 -3.93 10.04
CA PRO A 124 -16.22 -2.96 9.13
C PRO A 124 -17.05 -1.67 9.01
N LEU A 125 -16.41 -0.64 8.48
CA LEU A 125 -17.09 0.61 8.12
C LEU A 125 -18.22 0.33 7.14
N GLN A 126 -19.41 0.82 7.46
CA GLN A 126 -20.57 0.70 6.59
C GLN A 126 -20.35 1.51 5.31
N ASN A 127 -20.95 1.05 4.21
CA ASN A 127 -20.97 1.83 2.99
C ASN A 127 -21.80 3.10 3.20
N GLU A 128 -21.40 4.19 2.56
CA GLU A 128 -22.05 5.50 2.66
C GLU A 128 -22.51 5.92 1.27
N THR A 129 -23.76 6.36 1.14
CA THR A 129 -24.29 6.90 -0.11
C THR A 129 -24.38 8.42 0.02
N LEU A 130 -23.83 9.14 -0.94
CA LEU A 130 -23.82 10.59 -0.98
C LEU A 130 -24.44 11.12 -2.26
N ASN A 131 -24.79 12.41 -2.28
CA ASN A 131 -25.23 13.11 -3.48
C ASN A 131 -24.23 14.23 -3.82
N LEU A 132 -23.35 13.96 -4.79
CA LEU A 132 -22.30 14.87 -5.27
C LEU A 132 -22.59 15.29 -6.72
N GLY A 133 -23.76 15.89 -6.96
CA GLY A 133 -24.26 16.11 -8.33
C GLY A 133 -24.85 14.85 -8.98
N GLY A 134 -24.88 13.75 -8.23
CA GLY A 134 -25.41 12.44 -8.57
C GLY A 134 -25.26 11.51 -7.36
N THR A 135 -25.99 10.40 -7.34
CA THR A 135 -25.88 9.41 -6.25
C THR A 135 -24.57 8.65 -6.38
N VAL A 136 -23.69 8.74 -5.39
CA VAL A 136 -22.42 7.99 -5.34
C VAL A 136 -22.41 7.05 -4.14
N LEU A 137 -21.76 5.89 -4.29
CA LEU A 137 -21.53 4.93 -3.23
C LEU A 137 -20.06 4.92 -2.82
N ILE A 138 -19.79 5.24 -1.56
CA ILE A 138 -18.48 5.05 -0.92
C ILE A 138 -18.48 3.71 -0.20
N PHE A 139 -17.46 2.90 -0.46
CA PHE A 139 -17.31 1.58 0.13
C PHE A 139 -15.84 1.20 0.27
N THR A 140 -15.57 0.12 1.00
CA THR A 140 -14.23 -0.47 1.05
C THR A 140 -14.08 -1.51 -0.04
N HIS A 141 -13.09 -1.29 -0.90
CA HIS A 141 -12.55 -2.32 -1.77
C HIS A 141 -11.53 -3.13 -0.98
N TRP A 142 -11.83 -4.40 -0.75
CA TRP A 142 -10.98 -5.29 0.04
C TRP A 142 -9.97 -6.02 -0.84
N GLU A 143 -8.71 -5.96 -0.43
CA GLU A 143 -7.69 -6.88 -0.92
C GLU A 143 -8.00 -8.32 -0.46
N PRO A 144 -7.39 -9.32 -1.12
CA PRO A 144 -7.41 -10.69 -0.63
C PRO A 144 -6.90 -10.79 0.81
N TRP A 145 -7.37 -11.81 1.52
CA TRP A 145 -6.75 -12.21 2.78
C TRP A 145 -5.31 -12.64 2.52
N GLN A 146 -4.40 -12.18 3.38
CA GLN A 146 -3.07 -12.78 3.47
C GLN A 146 -3.20 -14.23 3.95
N ASP A 147 -2.15 -15.02 3.75
CA ASP A 147 -2.08 -16.36 4.30
C ASP A 147 -2.11 -16.35 5.84
N CYS A 148 -2.60 -17.44 6.43
CA CYS A 148 -2.58 -17.58 7.88
C CYS A 148 -1.13 -17.50 8.37
N ASN A 149 -0.88 -16.69 9.40
CA ASN A 149 0.48 -16.50 9.93
C ASN A 149 1.05 -17.76 10.62
N ARG A 150 0.21 -18.76 10.88
CA ARG A 150 0.54 -20.04 11.52
C ARG A 150 -0.24 -21.17 10.87
N CYS A 151 0.30 -22.38 10.95
CA CYS A 151 -0.38 -23.60 10.54
C CYS A 151 -0.35 -24.62 11.68
N GLY A 152 -1.29 -25.55 11.71
CA GLY A 152 -1.39 -26.59 12.75
C GLY A 152 -1.89 -26.11 14.12
N GLU A 153 -1.83 -24.80 14.35
CA GLU A 153 -2.32 -24.12 15.56
C GLU A 153 -3.11 -22.85 15.19
N PRO A 154 -3.91 -22.30 16.13
CA PRO A 154 -4.61 -21.05 15.91
C PRO A 154 -3.65 -19.92 15.50
N GLY A 155 -3.98 -19.28 14.39
CA GLY A 155 -3.27 -18.14 13.84
C GLY A 155 -4.21 -16.98 13.52
N GLU A 156 -3.66 -16.00 12.81
CA GLU A 156 -4.38 -14.82 12.35
C GLU A 156 -4.04 -14.53 10.89
N HIS A 157 -5.06 -14.12 10.13
CA HIS A 157 -4.89 -13.49 8.84
C HIS A 157 -5.48 -12.08 8.85
N LYS A 158 -5.00 -11.27 7.93
CA LYS A 158 -5.32 -9.86 7.79
C LYS A 158 -5.60 -9.54 6.32
N ARG A 159 -6.44 -8.54 6.07
CA ARG A 159 -6.58 -7.95 4.74
C ARG A 159 -6.72 -6.45 4.84
N LEU A 160 -6.10 -5.76 3.89
CA LEU A 160 -6.26 -4.32 3.73
C LEU A 160 -7.50 -4.03 2.90
N GLY A 161 -8.10 -2.89 3.19
CA GLY A 161 -9.23 -2.34 2.47
C GLY A 161 -8.97 -0.88 2.16
N TYR A 162 -9.30 -0.47 0.94
CA TYR A 162 -9.11 0.90 0.48
C TYR A 162 -10.47 1.56 0.22
N CYS A 163 -10.54 2.87 0.44
CA CYS A 163 -11.72 3.66 0.12
C CYS A 163 -11.89 3.76 -1.40
N TYR A 164 -13.05 3.34 -1.91
CA TYR A 164 -13.45 3.52 -3.30
C TYR A 164 -14.81 4.22 -3.39
N ILE A 165 -15.01 4.97 -4.47
CA ILE A 165 -16.26 5.61 -4.85
C ILE A 165 -16.74 5.00 -6.15
N LYS A 166 -18.05 4.82 -6.27
CA LYS A 166 -18.69 4.34 -7.48
C LYS A 166 -19.97 5.13 -7.77
N GLU A 167 -20.06 5.63 -9.00
CA GLU A 167 -21.31 6.08 -9.60
C GLU A 167 -22.09 4.91 -10.22
N PRO A 168 -23.42 5.04 -10.39
CA PRO A 168 -24.21 4.09 -11.15
C PRO A 168 -23.63 3.87 -12.55
N LEU A 169 -23.46 2.60 -12.94
CA LEU A 169 -22.94 2.16 -14.24
C LEU A 169 -21.45 2.41 -14.52
N GLU A 170 -20.77 3.20 -13.69
CA GLU A 170 -19.34 3.48 -13.83
C GLU A 170 -18.46 2.46 -13.08
N LYS A 171 -17.18 2.44 -13.45
CA LYS A 171 -16.17 1.67 -12.71
C LYS A 171 -15.88 2.34 -11.37
N PRO A 172 -15.69 1.57 -10.29
CA PRO A 172 -15.19 2.13 -9.04
C PRO A 172 -13.81 2.76 -9.22
N MET A 173 -13.55 3.85 -8.51
CA MET A 173 -12.24 4.46 -8.44
C MET A 173 -11.84 4.82 -7.01
N PRO A 174 -10.54 4.93 -6.70
CA PRO A 174 -10.07 5.38 -5.41
C PRO A 174 -10.62 6.76 -5.01
N CYS A 175 -10.97 6.91 -3.73
CA CYS A 175 -11.73 8.06 -3.25
C CYS A 175 -11.09 9.42 -3.55
N ARG A 176 -9.77 9.56 -3.42
CA ARG A 176 -9.13 10.87 -3.68
C ARG A 176 -8.94 11.16 -5.15
N LEU A 177 -8.85 10.12 -6.00
CA LEU A 177 -8.83 10.31 -7.45
C LEU A 177 -10.19 10.77 -7.96
N TYR A 178 -11.30 10.29 -7.36
CA TYR A 178 -12.64 10.75 -7.69
C TYR A 178 -12.85 12.23 -7.31
N LEU A 179 -12.51 12.60 -6.07
CA LEU A 179 -12.78 13.95 -5.56
C LEU A 179 -11.87 15.05 -6.16
N ARG A 180 -10.70 14.70 -6.70
CA ARG A 180 -9.73 15.65 -7.24
C ARG A 180 -9.42 16.78 -6.24
N GLU A 181 -9.71 18.03 -6.61
CA GLU A 181 -9.47 19.22 -5.79
C GLU A 181 -10.55 19.47 -4.71
N GLU A 182 -11.65 18.71 -4.73
CA GLU A 182 -12.74 18.89 -3.76
C GLU A 182 -12.28 18.48 -2.36
N LYS A 183 -12.19 19.46 -1.46
CA LYS A 183 -11.80 19.27 -0.05
C LYS A 183 -12.89 18.63 0.81
N MET A 184 -13.69 17.73 0.23
CA MET A 184 -14.73 17.04 0.98
C MET A 184 -14.11 15.87 1.74
N GLN A 185 -14.12 15.97 3.08
CA GLN A 185 -13.70 14.87 3.95
C GLN A 185 -14.93 14.20 4.52
N PHE A 186 -15.31 13.07 3.92
CA PHE A 186 -16.38 12.24 4.46
C PHE A 186 -15.83 11.28 5.51
N SER A 187 -16.63 11.00 6.53
CA SER A 187 -16.21 10.15 7.65
C SER A 187 -15.73 8.77 7.17
N ARG A 188 -16.34 8.26 6.09
CA ARG A 188 -16.02 6.98 5.47
C ARG A 188 -14.71 6.94 4.67
N MET A 189 -14.13 8.09 4.33
CA MET A 189 -12.95 8.20 3.46
C MET A 189 -11.64 7.89 4.16
N ARG A 190 -11.51 6.64 4.59
CA ARG A 190 -10.32 6.12 5.24
C ARG A 190 -10.12 4.64 4.87
N PRO A 191 -8.87 4.16 4.84
CA PRO A 191 -8.59 2.74 4.62
C PRO A 191 -9.02 1.91 5.83
N GLU A 192 -9.15 0.61 5.62
CA GLU A 192 -9.49 -0.37 6.66
C GLU A 192 -8.45 -1.50 6.74
N LEU A 193 -8.30 -2.08 7.92
CA LEU A 193 -7.62 -3.34 8.15
C LEU A 193 -8.58 -4.28 8.85
N GLN A 194 -8.80 -5.45 8.29
CA GLN A 194 -9.57 -6.50 8.94
C GLN A 194 -8.65 -7.60 9.44
N VAL A 195 -8.88 -8.05 10.67
CA VAL A 195 -8.17 -9.16 11.31
C VAL A 195 -9.17 -10.24 11.69
N GLU A 196 -8.80 -11.50 11.43
CA GLU A 196 -9.60 -12.67 11.75
C GLU A 196 -8.69 -13.85 12.13
N SER A 197 -9.16 -14.69 13.05
CA SER A 197 -8.52 -15.94 13.40
C SER A 197 -8.57 -16.95 12.25
N CYS A 198 -7.51 -17.75 12.12
CA CYS A 198 -7.45 -18.82 11.13
C CYS A 198 -6.86 -20.08 11.77
N LEU A 199 -7.25 -21.23 11.25
CA LEU A 199 -6.67 -22.53 11.61
C LEU A 199 -6.54 -23.35 10.34
N VAL A 200 -5.32 -23.42 9.82
CA VAL A 200 -5.01 -24.13 8.56
C VAL A 200 -4.04 -25.27 8.83
N PRO A 201 -4.13 -26.41 8.13
CA PRO A 201 -3.16 -27.49 8.24
C PRO A 201 -1.79 -27.02 7.70
N CYS A 202 -0.70 -27.54 8.28
CA CYS A 202 0.63 -27.30 7.71
C CYS A 202 0.81 -28.04 6.40
N ASN A 203 1.42 -27.36 5.43
CA ASN A 203 1.71 -27.92 4.12
C ASN A 203 3.20 -27.71 3.77
N PRO A 204 4.04 -28.76 3.92
CA PRO A 204 5.49 -28.66 3.70
C PRO A 204 5.88 -28.18 2.30
N SER A 205 5.03 -28.35 1.28
CA SER A 205 5.30 -27.88 -0.08
C SER A 205 4.99 -26.41 -0.32
N GLN A 206 4.17 -25.77 0.53
CA GLN A 206 3.90 -24.33 0.48
C GLN A 206 4.88 -23.53 1.33
N GLU A 207 5.47 -24.13 2.37
CA GLU A 207 6.49 -23.49 3.24
C GLU A 207 7.76 -23.09 2.48
N ILE A 208 8.11 -23.78 1.38
CA ILE A 208 9.31 -23.48 0.57
C ILE A 208 9.13 -22.24 -0.33
N ASN A 209 7.87 -21.86 -0.62
CA ASN A 209 7.52 -20.77 -1.54
C ASN A 209 6.80 -19.61 -0.85
N GLN A 210 6.89 -19.48 0.48
CA GLN A 210 6.29 -18.33 1.15
C GLN A 210 7.09 -17.07 0.79
N PRO A 211 6.51 -16.06 0.11
CA PRO A 211 7.16 -14.77 0.00
C PRO A 211 7.39 -14.25 1.41
N TYR A 212 8.58 -13.69 1.67
CA TYR A 212 8.90 -13.10 2.97
C TYR A 212 7.86 -12.03 3.31
N PHE A 213 6.95 -12.35 4.23
CA PHE A 213 5.87 -11.46 4.65
C PHE A 213 6.35 -10.47 5.72
N ILE A 214 5.71 -9.29 5.76
CA ILE A 214 5.88 -8.25 6.79
C ILE A 214 5.00 -8.65 8.00
N PHE A 215 5.58 -8.85 9.19
CA PHE A 215 4.96 -9.49 10.38
C PHE A 215 4.87 -8.61 11.65
N ASP A 216 3.73 -8.00 12.06
CA ASP A 216 3.78 -6.91 13.09
C ASP A 216 2.63 -6.78 14.11
N ILE A 217 3.01 -6.58 15.41
CA ILE A 217 2.18 -6.29 16.61
C ILE A 217 1.79 -4.81 16.76
N TYR A 218 0.61 -4.61 17.36
CA TYR A 218 0.20 -3.42 18.09
C TYR A 218 0.18 -3.66 19.62
N GLN A 219 0.94 -2.90 20.42
CA GLN A 219 0.70 -2.82 21.87
C GLN A 219 -0.31 -1.69 22.16
N PRO A 220 -1.43 -1.97 22.86
CA PRO A 220 -2.38 -0.92 23.26
C PRO A 220 -1.74 -0.03 24.32
N GLY A 221 -1.36 1.20 23.93
CA GLY A 221 -1.13 2.27 24.90
C GLY A 221 0.19 3.05 24.81
N LYS A 222 0.54 3.61 23.64
CA LYS A 222 1.29 4.88 23.60
C LYS A 222 1.27 5.54 22.21
N LEU A 223 0.61 6.70 22.13
CA LEU A 223 0.76 7.65 21.04
C LEU A 223 2.19 8.23 21.09
N THR A 224 3.03 7.88 20.12
CA THR A 224 4.22 8.67 19.79
C THR A 224 4.44 8.66 18.27
N ASN A 225 4.70 9.85 17.75
CA ASN A 225 4.84 10.24 16.35
C ASN A 225 5.76 9.33 15.52
N ASN A 226 5.39 9.16 14.25
CA ASN A 226 5.98 8.35 13.16
C ASN A 226 5.41 6.91 13.10
N VAL A 227 4.29 6.75 12.40
CA VAL A 227 3.66 5.44 12.16
C VAL A 227 4.35 4.79 10.97
N TRP A 228 5.39 4.00 11.26
CA TRP A 228 5.75 2.85 10.44
C TRP A 228 4.98 1.64 10.99
N LEU A 229 4.40 0.82 10.13
CA LEU A 229 3.99 -0.53 10.54
C LEU A 229 5.30 -1.32 10.73
N THR A 230 5.75 -1.47 11.99
CA THR A 230 6.97 -2.23 12.36
C THR A 230 6.70 -3.38 13.35
N CYS A 231 7.43 -4.47 13.09
CA CYS A 231 7.14 -5.88 13.34
C CYS A 231 7.38 -6.41 14.73
N PRO A 232 6.37 -6.79 15.52
CA PRO A 232 6.65 -8.04 16.29
C PRO A 232 5.58 -9.20 16.25
N LEU A 233 5.81 -10.26 17.04
CA LEU A 233 4.96 -11.45 17.25
C LEU A 233 3.98 -11.34 18.44
N ALA A 234 2.69 -11.08 18.21
CA ALA A 234 1.64 -11.39 19.19
C ALA A 234 0.33 -11.62 18.47
N SER A 235 -0.15 -12.86 18.56
CA SER A 235 -1.57 -13.15 18.37
C SER A 235 -2.32 -12.69 19.62
N ILE A 236 -3.53 -12.15 19.45
CA ILE A 236 -4.45 -11.91 20.56
C ILE A 236 -5.06 -13.23 21.07
N TYR A 237 -4.93 -14.31 20.29
CA TYR A 237 -5.23 -15.67 20.68
C TYR A 237 -3.97 -16.30 21.28
N ARG A 238 -3.97 -16.42 22.61
CA ARG A 238 -2.99 -17.22 23.34
C ARG A 238 -3.55 -18.59 23.64
#